data_AF-A0A1L9BF43-F1
#
_entry.id   AF-A0A1L9BF43-F1
#
_cell.length_a   1.000
_cell.length_b   1.000
_cell.length_c   1.000
_cell.angle_alpha   90.00
_cell.angle_beta   90.00
_cell.angle_gamma   90.00
#
_symmetry.space_group_name_H-M   'P 1'
#
loop_
_entity.id
_entity.type
_entity.pdbx_description
1 polymer ?
#
loop_
_entity_poly.entity_id
_entity_poly.type
_entity_poly.pdbx_seq_one_letter_code
_entity_poly.pdbx_strand_id
1 'polypeptide(L)'
;MGDGPVVRSRLLPCALILLGAASAHAAAPGLAAPRSLPSWVRLLPPECPTPPVDARLLLEVLRTELGDDGVRRVDSGREEPDEAQGPRAYLRLTMACAPDAHAARLRVEDPSSLKAIERQMEFDDLPSSARPRAIALGLAELLRAAWSLLAIPEPSRVVVPQEAFHLLDAAPPLPVARPTPDASPSDAPARREPPERSFSLHVGGKAIRFFELGSQVWGGQAMGEYGRWSLGAQLLTGSESTSHGDVSLRVLAGTLGFSVLALSSERFELRSGPSVAVGHGRVGGTPRGVGIKGGAGAAPYLGAMLSVRARWWFSTAWACTVEAEAGHASGLIATVDGRETAALAGWLGGLSIGVSLAP
;
A
#
# COMPACT_ATOMS: atom_id res chain seq x y z
N MET A 1 8.29 59.39 28.02
CA MET A 1 7.18 58.45 28.25
C MET A 1 6.53 58.19 26.90
N GLY A 2 6.91 57.11 26.25
CA GLY A 2 6.40 56.72 24.93
C GLY A 2 6.21 55.23 24.95
N ASP A 3 4.96 54.79 25.13
CA ASP A 3 4.58 53.39 25.05
C ASP A 3 4.47 53.01 23.57
N GLY A 4 5.53 52.40 23.06
CA GLY A 4 5.53 51.75 21.75
C GLY A 4 4.77 50.41 21.82
N PRO A 5 4.05 50.03 20.75
CA PRO A 5 3.30 48.78 20.73
C PRO A 5 4.26 47.59 20.76
N VAL A 6 4.21 46.82 21.85
CA VAL A 6 4.91 45.54 21.99
C VAL A 6 4.23 44.51 21.09
N VAL A 7 4.76 44.32 19.88
CA VAL A 7 4.41 43.21 18.99
C VAL A 7 4.96 41.93 19.63
N ARG A 8 4.15 41.27 20.45
CA ARG A 8 4.47 39.92 20.96
C ARG A 8 4.36 38.94 19.79
N SER A 9 5.50 38.64 19.17
CA SER A 9 5.67 37.50 18.26
C SER A 9 5.39 36.21 19.03
N ARG A 10 4.13 35.78 19.05
CA ARG A 10 3.80 34.40 19.39
C ARG A 10 4.35 33.53 18.27
N LEU A 11 5.59 33.07 18.43
CA LEU A 11 6.08 31.87 17.79
C LEU A 11 5.12 30.76 18.23
N LEU A 12 4.05 30.55 17.46
CA LEU A 12 3.28 29.33 17.61
C LEU A 12 4.28 28.20 17.38
N PRO A 13 4.40 27.23 18.30
CA PRO A 13 5.07 26.00 17.94
C PRO A 13 4.35 25.49 16.70
N CYS A 14 5.12 25.09 15.68
CA CYS A 14 4.70 24.07 14.73
C CYS A 14 4.45 22.79 15.54
N ALA A 15 3.43 22.83 16.39
CA ALA A 15 2.77 21.68 16.93
C ALA A 15 2.38 20.91 15.68
N LEU A 16 3.08 19.80 15.51
CA LEU A 16 2.66 18.56 14.89
C LEU A 16 1.13 18.43 14.99
N ILE A 17 0.40 19.17 14.15
CA ILE A 17 -0.93 18.75 13.76
C ILE A 17 -0.60 17.68 12.75
N LEU A 18 -0.47 16.45 13.26
CA LEU A 18 -0.87 15.24 12.57
C LEU A 18 -2.35 15.43 12.22
N LEU A 19 -2.61 16.34 11.29
CA LEU A 19 -3.84 16.38 10.54
C LEU A 19 -3.74 15.09 9.76
N GLY A 20 -4.50 14.11 10.24
CA GLY A 20 -5.02 13.07 9.39
C GLY A 20 -5.61 13.77 8.19
N ALA A 21 -4.79 13.93 7.15
CA ALA A 21 -5.24 13.78 5.80
C ALA A 21 -5.84 12.37 5.80
N ALA A 22 -7.13 12.31 6.14
CA ALA A 22 -8.03 11.44 5.46
C ALA A 22 -7.76 11.70 3.97
N SER A 23 -6.81 10.97 3.40
CA SER A 23 -7.16 9.76 2.67
C SER A 23 -8.67 9.65 2.48
N ALA A 24 -9.25 10.57 1.72
CA ALA A 24 -10.16 10.18 0.67
C ALA A 24 -9.35 9.39 -0.37
N HIS A 25 -8.74 8.28 0.08
CA HIS A 25 -9.01 7.03 -0.57
C HIS A 25 -10.54 7.06 -0.74
N ALA A 26 -11.07 6.99 -1.96
CA ALA A 26 -12.30 6.23 -2.11
C ALA A 26 -12.11 5.03 -1.19
N ALA A 27 -12.86 4.95 -0.10
CA ALA A 27 -12.52 4.14 1.07
C ALA A 27 -12.36 2.69 0.61
N ALA A 28 -11.16 2.35 0.15
CA ALA A 28 -10.64 1.02 0.21
C ALA A 28 -10.67 0.77 1.72
N PRO A 29 -11.54 -0.12 2.18
CA PRO A 29 -11.77 -0.34 3.60
C PRO A 29 -10.41 -0.43 4.28
N GLY A 30 -10.21 0.42 5.30
CA GLY A 30 -8.90 0.74 5.86
C GLY A 30 -8.02 -0.51 5.88
N LEU A 31 -6.95 -0.48 5.06
CA LEU A 31 -5.95 -1.52 5.05
C LEU A 31 -5.33 -1.51 6.44
N ALA A 32 -5.88 -2.36 7.32
CA ALA A 32 -5.35 -2.63 8.63
C ALA A 32 -3.86 -2.88 8.45
N ALA A 33 -3.03 -2.30 9.34
CA ALA A 33 -1.61 -2.60 9.38
C ALA A 33 -1.42 -4.12 9.18
N PRO A 34 -0.52 -4.55 8.28
CA PRO A 34 -0.40 -5.96 7.90
C PRO A 34 -0.33 -6.77 9.17
N ARG A 35 -1.40 -7.52 9.46
CA ARG A 35 -1.48 -8.30 10.67
C ARG A 35 -0.36 -9.32 10.60
N SER A 36 0.56 -9.25 11.56
CA SER A 36 1.58 -10.27 11.74
C SER A 36 0.91 -11.64 11.74
N LEU A 37 1.54 -12.62 11.10
CA LEU A 37 1.11 -14.02 11.16
C LEU A 37 0.94 -14.48 12.62
N PRO A 38 0.15 -15.55 12.83
CA PRO A 38 -0.02 -16.11 14.18
C PRO A 38 1.34 -16.52 14.75
N SER A 39 1.64 -16.12 15.98
CA SER A 39 2.90 -16.48 16.63
C SER A 39 3.04 -17.98 16.93
N TRP A 40 1.93 -18.74 16.89
CA TRP A 40 1.90 -20.18 17.09
C TRP A 40 0.94 -20.86 16.09
N VAL A 41 1.47 -21.85 15.38
CA VAL A 41 0.77 -22.69 14.41
C VAL A 41 0.92 -24.16 14.77
N ARG A 42 -0.11 -24.98 14.52
CA ARG A 42 -0.05 -26.43 14.69
C ARG A 42 -0.29 -27.18 13.38
N LEU A 43 0.63 -28.07 13.04
CA LEU A 43 0.52 -28.98 11.91
C LEU A 43 -0.21 -30.27 12.32
N LEU A 44 -1.26 -30.61 11.58
CA LEU A 44 -2.02 -31.85 11.65
C LEU A 44 -1.67 -32.70 10.41
N PRO A 45 -0.69 -33.62 10.52
CA PRO A 45 -0.28 -34.47 9.41
C PRO A 45 -1.37 -35.52 9.07
N PRO A 46 -1.31 -36.14 7.88
CA PRO A 46 -2.22 -37.21 7.51
C PRO A 46 -2.04 -38.43 8.41
N GLU A 47 -3.14 -39.11 8.70
CA GLU A 47 -3.14 -40.34 9.51
C GLU A 47 -2.85 -41.56 8.64
N CYS A 48 -1.58 -41.75 8.29
CA CYS A 48 -1.15 -42.86 7.45
C CYS A 48 -0.23 -43.82 8.23
N PRO A 49 -0.46 -45.15 8.16
CA PRO A 49 0.48 -46.15 8.71
C PRO A 49 1.87 -46.03 8.11
N THR A 50 1.94 -45.63 6.84
CA THR A 50 3.17 -45.31 6.12
C THR A 50 2.96 -44.00 5.38
N PRO A 51 3.38 -42.86 5.94
CA PRO A 51 3.12 -41.57 5.34
C PRO A 51 3.98 -41.38 4.07
N PRO A 52 3.43 -40.82 2.99
CA PRO A 52 4.21 -40.55 1.77
C PRO A 52 5.20 -39.40 1.92
N VAL A 53 5.16 -38.70 3.05
CA VAL A 53 6.01 -37.56 3.39
C VAL A 53 6.50 -37.73 4.82
N ASP A 54 7.80 -37.58 5.05
CA ASP A 54 8.38 -37.57 6.39
C ASP A 54 7.86 -36.36 7.18
N ALA A 55 7.02 -36.62 8.17
CA ALA A 55 6.39 -35.59 8.98
C ALA A 55 7.40 -34.77 9.81
N ARG A 56 8.52 -35.38 10.21
CA ARG A 56 9.57 -34.68 10.96
C ARG A 56 10.30 -33.69 10.06
N LEU A 57 10.70 -34.12 8.87
CA LEU A 57 11.36 -33.26 7.90
C LEU A 57 10.42 -32.12 7.45
N LEU A 58 9.14 -32.43 7.21
CA LEU A 58 8.12 -31.42 6.90
C LEU A 58 8.01 -30.37 8.02
N LEU A 59 7.96 -30.79 9.28
CA LEU A 59 7.86 -29.88 10.42
C LEU A 59 9.10 -28.99 10.57
N GLU A 60 10.30 -29.54 10.35
CA GLU A 60 11.57 -28.79 10.40
C GLU A 60 11.60 -27.71 9.30
N VAL A 61 11.28 -28.06 8.06
CA VAL A 61 11.24 -27.08 6.96
C VAL A 61 10.16 -26.04 7.18
N LEU A 62 8.97 -26.44 7.64
CA LEU A 62 7.88 -25.52 7.91
C LEU A 62 8.22 -24.50 9.02
N ARG A 63 9.00 -24.90 10.03
CA ARG A 63 9.53 -23.98 11.06
C ARG A 63 10.45 -22.92 10.45
N THR A 64 11.31 -23.31 9.51
CA THR A 64 12.20 -22.37 8.82
C THR A 64 11.38 -21.38 7.99
N GLU A 65 10.49 -21.87 7.12
CA GLU A 65 9.73 -21.02 6.19
C GLU A 65 8.78 -20.05 6.94
N LEU A 66 8.14 -20.50 8.03
CA LEU A 66 7.25 -19.64 8.83
C LEU A 66 7.99 -18.76 9.84
N GLY A 67 9.22 -19.13 10.22
CA GLY A 67 10.05 -18.35 11.14
C GLY A 67 10.41 -16.98 10.55
N ASP A 68 10.67 -16.93 9.25
CA ASP A 68 10.94 -15.70 8.50
C ASP A 68 9.73 -14.74 8.50
N ASP A 69 8.52 -15.26 8.67
CA ASP A 69 7.27 -14.49 8.80
C ASP A 69 6.89 -14.15 10.25
N GLY A 70 7.74 -14.47 11.23
CA GLY A 70 7.53 -14.17 12.64
C GLY A 70 6.71 -15.21 13.43
N VAL A 71 6.43 -16.38 12.85
CA VAL A 71 5.83 -17.51 13.58
C VAL A 71 6.90 -18.11 14.50
N ARG A 72 6.69 -18.01 15.82
CA ARG A 72 7.68 -18.42 16.83
C ARG A 72 7.62 -19.90 17.18
N ARG A 73 6.46 -20.52 16.98
CA ARG A 73 6.21 -21.89 17.39
C ARG A 73 5.44 -22.64 16.30
N VAL A 74 5.97 -23.78 15.89
CA VAL A 74 5.30 -24.73 15.00
C VAL A 74 5.45 -26.11 15.61
N ASP A 75 4.32 -26.70 15.99
CA ASP A 75 4.27 -28.03 16.61
C ASP A 75 3.43 -28.99 15.77
N SER A 76 3.66 -30.29 15.96
CA SER A 76 2.80 -31.36 15.45
C SER A 76 2.25 -32.16 16.61
N GLY A 77 0.98 -32.55 16.59
CA GLY A 77 0.42 -33.41 17.62
C GLY A 77 -1.09 -33.45 17.65
N ARG A 78 -1.63 -34.52 18.23
CA ARG A 78 -3.07 -34.73 18.45
C ARG A 78 -3.54 -34.25 19.82
N GLU A 79 -2.63 -34.03 20.76
CA GLU A 79 -2.99 -33.57 22.09
C GLU A 79 -3.69 -32.21 22.00
N GLU A 80 -4.91 -32.14 22.55
CA GLU A 80 -5.61 -30.88 22.65
C GLU A 80 -4.70 -29.89 23.40
N PRO A 81 -4.45 -28.71 22.81
CA PRO A 81 -3.66 -27.71 23.47
C PRO A 81 -4.39 -27.23 24.72
N ASP A 82 -3.64 -26.79 25.72
CA ASP A 82 -4.20 -26.03 26.84
C ASP A 82 -5.03 -24.86 26.26
N GLU A 83 -6.35 -24.85 26.54
CA GLU A 83 -7.32 -23.89 26.01
C GLU A 83 -6.87 -22.44 26.21
N ALA A 84 -6.15 -22.17 27.31
CA ALA A 84 -5.68 -20.84 27.63
C ALA A 84 -4.58 -20.32 26.69
N GLN A 85 -3.87 -21.19 25.98
CA GLN A 85 -2.71 -20.83 25.16
C GLN A 85 -2.78 -21.28 23.72
N GLY A 86 -3.76 -22.10 23.33
CA GLY A 86 -3.78 -22.91 22.11
C GLY A 86 -3.33 -22.26 20.80
N PRO A 87 -3.02 -23.07 19.78
CA PRO A 87 -2.49 -22.59 18.51
C PRO A 87 -3.49 -21.61 17.89
N ARG A 88 -2.96 -20.52 17.36
CA ARG A 88 -3.79 -19.50 16.72
C ARG A 88 -4.25 -19.93 15.33
N ALA A 89 -3.58 -20.92 14.73
CA ALA A 89 -3.98 -21.53 13.48
C ALA A 89 -3.66 -23.03 13.46
N TYR A 90 -4.51 -23.81 12.79
CA TYR A 90 -4.26 -25.21 12.46
C TYR A 90 -3.96 -25.34 10.98
N LEU A 91 -2.89 -26.07 10.65
CA LEU A 91 -2.52 -26.46 9.31
C LEU A 91 -2.82 -27.94 9.13
N ARG A 92 -3.85 -28.28 8.36
CA ARG A 92 -4.25 -29.66 8.10
C ARG A 92 -3.74 -30.10 6.73
N LEU A 93 -3.04 -31.24 6.74
CA LEU A 93 -2.55 -31.91 5.55
C LEU A 93 -3.36 -33.18 5.31
N THR A 94 -3.95 -33.31 4.13
CA THR A 94 -4.67 -34.52 3.71
C THR A 94 -4.08 -35.04 2.41
N MET A 95 -3.80 -36.34 2.35
CA MET A 95 -3.23 -37.02 1.20
C MET A 95 -3.59 -38.51 1.25
N ALA A 96 -3.54 -39.18 0.11
CA ALA A 96 -3.72 -40.63 0.06
C ALA A 96 -2.59 -41.32 0.84
N CYS A 97 -2.90 -42.41 1.56
CA CYS A 97 -1.90 -43.21 2.29
C CYS A 97 -1.22 -44.24 1.37
N ALA A 98 -0.81 -43.79 0.19
CA ALA A 98 -0.05 -44.56 -0.77
C ALA A 98 1.35 -43.93 -0.91
N PRO A 99 2.44 -44.71 -1.01
CA PRO A 99 3.80 -44.17 -1.07
C PRO A 99 4.03 -43.31 -2.34
N ASP A 100 3.23 -43.53 -3.37
CA ASP A 100 3.16 -42.80 -4.62
C ASP A 100 2.05 -41.72 -4.62
N ALA A 101 1.58 -41.26 -3.45
CA ALA A 101 0.66 -40.14 -3.41
C ALA A 101 1.35 -38.86 -3.93
N HIS A 102 0.86 -38.36 -5.07
CA HIS A 102 1.37 -37.16 -5.74
C HIS A 102 0.49 -35.92 -5.51
N ALA A 103 -0.63 -36.05 -4.80
CA ALA A 103 -1.51 -34.92 -4.50
C ALA A 103 -1.68 -34.74 -2.99
N ALA A 104 -1.69 -33.49 -2.55
CA ALA A 104 -2.05 -33.10 -1.19
C ALA A 104 -3.09 -31.99 -1.19
N ARG A 105 -3.96 -32.05 -0.19
CA ARG A 105 -4.91 -31.02 0.16
C ARG A 105 -4.41 -30.32 1.42
N LEU A 106 -4.17 -29.04 1.29
CA LEU A 106 -3.66 -28.15 2.33
C LEU A 106 -4.83 -27.32 2.84
N ARG A 107 -5.02 -27.26 4.16
CA ARG A 107 -6.09 -26.47 4.77
C ARG A 107 -5.58 -25.69 5.96
N VAL A 108 -5.93 -24.40 6.03
CA VAL A 108 -5.66 -23.52 7.16
C VAL A 108 -6.97 -23.25 7.87
N GLU A 109 -7.03 -23.49 9.18
CA GLU A 109 -8.20 -23.25 10.03
C GLU A 109 -7.84 -22.22 11.10
N ASP A 110 -8.66 -21.18 11.25
CA ASP A 110 -8.60 -20.23 12.36
C ASP A 110 -9.75 -20.52 13.34
N PRO A 111 -9.46 -21.07 14.53
CA PRO A 111 -10.49 -21.44 15.50
C PRO A 111 -11.24 -20.21 16.04
N SER A 112 -10.63 -19.02 16.02
CA SER A 112 -11.25 -17.81 16.56
C SER A 112 -12.36 -17.25 15.67
N SER A 113 -12.21 -17.39 14.35
CA SER A 113 -13.19 -16.95 13.36
C SER A 113 -14.05 -18.09 12.79
N LEU A 114 -13.75 -19.35 13.13
CA LEU A 114 -14.34 -20.56 12.55
C LEU A 114 -14.21 -20.63 11.02
N LYS A 115 -13.27 -19.89 10.43
CA LYS A 115 -13.03 -19.86 8.99
C LYS A 115 -11.92 -20.83 8.62
N ALA A 116 -12.02 -21.37 7.42
CA ALA A 116 -11.01 -22.24 6.84
C ALA A 116 -10.78 -21.90 5.36
N ILE A 117 -9.53 -22.03 4.91
CA ILE A 117 -9.15 -21.92 3.50
C ILE A 117 -8.42 -23.19 3.09
N GLU A 118 -8.71 -23.69 1.90
CA GLU A 118 -8.19 -24.95 1.39
C GLU A 118 -7.59 -24.76 -0.01
N ARG A 119 -6.51 -25.48 -0.30
CA ARG A 119 -5.86 -25.55 -1.62
C ARG A 119 -5.40 -26.97 -1.91
N GLN A 120 -5.58 -27.41 -3.14
CA GLN A 120 -5.00 -28.66 -3.63
C GLN A 120 -3.67 -28.38 -4.34
N MET A 121 -2.70 -29.27 -4.14
CA MET A 121 -1.37 -29.20 -4.76
C MET A 121 -0.96 -30.58 -5.28
N GLU A 122 -0.35 -30.59 -6.46
CA GLU A 122 0.14 -31.77 -7.17
C GLU A 122 1.67 -31.75 -7.24
N PHE A 123 2.29 -32.94 -7.24
CA PHE A 123 3.74 -33.17 -7.07
C PHE A 123 4.29 -34.20 -8.05
N ASP A 124 3.61 -34.43 -9.18
CA ASP A 124 4.00 -35.45 -10.15
C ASP A 124 5.43 -35.23 -10.66
N ASP A 125 5.84 -33.97 -10.82
CA ASP A 125 7.16 -33.59 -11.33
C ASP A 125 8.24 -33.45 -10.24
N LEU A 126 7.90 -33.69 -8.96
CA LEU A 126 8.84 -33.49 -7.85
C LEU A 126 9.43 -34.81 -7.35
N PRO A 127 10.78 -34.89 -7.21
CA PRO A 127 11.41 -36.02 -6.53
C PRO A 127 10.91 -36.08 -5.08
N SER A 128 10.81 -37.29 -4.53
CA SER A 128 10.30 -37.53 -3.17
C SER A 128 11.02 -36.70 -2.09
N SER A 129 12.32 -36.45 -2.27
CA SER A 129 13.13 -35.61 -1.39
C SER A 129 12.75 -34.13 -1.38
N ALA A 130 12.13 -33.61 -2.45
CA ALA A 130 11.70 -32.21 -2.55
C ALA A 130 10.28 -31.96 -2.04
N ARG A 131 9.45 -33.01 -1.93
CA ARG A 131 8.03 -32.90 -1.54
C ARG A 131 7.80 -32.25 -0.18
N PRO A 132 8.55 -32.57 0.90
CA PRO A 132 8.37 -31.90 2.20
C PRO A 132 8.52 -30.38 2.10
N ARG A 133 9.51 -29.91 1.34
CA ARG A 133 9.73 -28.47 1.16
C ARG A 133 8.65 -27.81 0.32
N ALA A 134 8.20 -28.45 -0.76
CA ALA A 134 7.09 -27.94 -1.56
C ALA A 134 5.80 -27.83 -0.75
N ILE A 135 5.49 -28.83 0.07
CA ILE A 135 4.33 -28.81 0.99
C ILE A 135 4.47 -27.69 2.02
N ALA A 136 5.65 -27.53 2.62
CA ALA A 136 5.91 -26.46 3.60
C ALA A 136 5.70 -25.06 2.99
N LEU A 137 6.23 -24.81 1.79
CA LEU A 137 6.03 -23.55 1.06
C LEU A 137 4.55 -23.31 0.74
N GLY A 138 3.85 -24.33 0.23
CA GLY A 138 2.43 -24.22 -0.06
C GLY A 138 1.58 -23.93 1.19
N LEU A 139 1.94 -24.50 2.35
CA LEU A 139 1.29 -24.20 3.63
C LEU A 139 1.61 -22.78 4.11
N ALA A 140 2.85 -22.31 3.97
CA ALA A 140 3.26 -20.96 4.35
C ALA A 140 2.53 -19.91 3.50
N GLU A 141 2.49 -20.10 2.18
CA GLU A 141 1.71 -19.24 1.27
C GLU A 141 0.22 -19.26 1.59
N LEU A 142 -0.36 -20.44 1.82
CA LEU A 142 -1.78 -20.57 2.18
C LEU A 142 -2.09 -19.87 3.50
N LEU A 143 -1.19 -19.94 4.49
CA LEU A 143 -1.33 -19.23 5.76
C LEU A 143 -1.29 -17.71 5.57
N ARG A 144 -0.35 -17.19 4.77
CA ARG A 144 -0.27 -15.76 4.44
C ARG A 144 -1.53 -15.27 3.75
N ALA A 145 -2.01 -16.02 2.75
CA ALA A 145 -3.26 -15.72 2.06
C ALA A 145 -4.45 -15.76 3.02
N ALA A 146 -4.56 -16.78 3.87
CA ALA A 146 -5.63 -16.90 4.85
C ALA A 146 -5.63 -15.73 5.82
N TRP A 147 -4.49 -15.36 6.40
CA TRP A 147 -4.43 -14.25 7.35
C TRP A 147 -4.79 -12.91 6.72
N SER A 148 -4.46 -12.69 5.45
CA SER A 148 -4.86 -11.48 4.72
C SER A 148 -6.39 -11.39 4.54
N LEU A 149 -7.06 -12.52 4.31
CA LEU A 149 -8.51 -12.60 4.11
C LEU A 149 -9.27 -12.53 5.44
N LEU A 150 -8.72 -13.11 6.51
CA LEU A 150 -9.27 -13.07 7.86
C LEU A 150 -9.13 -11.69 8.52
N ALA A 151 -8.21 -10.86 8.02
CA ALA A 151 -8.04 -9.49 8.49
C ALA A 151 -9.18 -8.55 8.08
N ILE A 152 -10.04 -8.96 7.14
CA ILE A 152 -11.23 -8.20 6.76
C ILE A 152 -12.23 -8.32 7.93
N PRO A 153 -12.54 -7.23 8.65
CA PRO A 153 -13.61 -7.24 9.65
C PRO A 153 -14.83 -7.82 8.96
N GLU A 154 -15.50 -8.81 9.57
CA GLU A 154 -16.80 -9.20 9.06
C GLU A 154 -17.62 -7.92 8.93
N PRO A 155 -18.26 -7.67 7.76
CA PRO A 155 -19.13 -6.52 7.64
C PRO A 155 -20.08 -6.66 8.81
N SER A 156 -19.96 -5.75 9.79
CA SER A 156 -20.81 -5.71 10.96
C SER A 156 -22.19 -5.85 10.36
N ARG A 157 -22.91 -6.93 10.71
CA ARG A 157 -24.29 -7.11 10.23
C ARG A 157 -24.97 -5.81 10.60
N VAL A 158 -25.11 -4.92 9.62
CA VAL A 158 -25.87 -3.70 9.78
C VAL A 158 -27.24 -4.28 9.91
N VAL A 159 -27.68 -4.44 11.16
CA VAL A 159 -29.06 -4.71 11.48
C VAL A 159 -29.75 -3.45 10.99
N VAL A 160 -30.10 -3.43 9.71
CA VAL A 160 -30.94 -2.39 9.14
C VAL A 160 -32.23 -2.53 9.93
N PRO A 161 -32.58 -1.56 10.79
CA PRO A 161 -33.83 -1.65 11.52
C PRO A 161 -34.94 -1.79 10.48
N GLN A 162 -35.82 -2.80 10.62
CA GLN A 162 -36.93 -3.00 9.67
C GLN A 162 -37.80 -1.73 9.51
N GLU A 163 -37.78 -0.87 10.53
CA GLU A 163 -38.42 0.44 10.55
C GLU A 163 -37.93 1.39 9.44
N ALA A 164 -36.67 1.26 8.98
CA ALA A 164 -36.11 2.11 7.93
C ALA A 164 -36.73 1.85 6.55
N PHE A 165 -37.31 0.65 6.32
CA PHE A 165 -37.99 0.35 5.06
C PHE A 165 -39.39 0.98 4.98
N HIS A 166 -40.06 1.23 6.11
CA HIS A 166 -41.39 1.84 6.11
C HIS A 166 -41.37 3.36 5.83
N LEU A 167 -40.23 4.03 5.92
CA LEU A 167 -40.11 5.46 5.60
C LEU A 167 -39.87 5.75 4.11
N LEU A 168 -39.54 4.74 3.31
CA LEU A 168 -39.35 4.90 1.86
C LEU A 168 -40.66 4.88 1.06
N ASP A 169 -41.70 4.23 1.57
CA ASP A 169 -43.03 4.18 0.91
C ASP A 169 -43.93 5.37 1.26
N ALA A 170 -43.56 6.19 2.24
CA ALA A 170 -44.35 7.35 2.69
C ALA A 170 -43.78 8.70 2.25
N ALA A 171 -42.93 8.72 1.21
CA ALA A 171 -42.48 9.99 0.62
C ALA A 171 -43.67 10.69 -0.06
N PRO A 172 -44.15 11.84 0.45
CA PRO A 172 -45.23 12.57 -0.20
C PRO A 172 -44.77 13.00 -1.61
N PRO A 173 -45.67 13.02 -2.60
CA PRO A 173 -45.34 13.48 -3.94
C PRO A 173 -44.75 14.89 -3.86
N LEU A 174 -43.54 15.04 -4.41
CA LEU A 174 -42.87 16.32 -4.48
C LEU A 174 -43.82 17.35 -5.11
N PRO A 175 -44.09 18.49 -4.45
CA PRO A 175 -44.94 19.52 -5.02
C PRO A 175 -44.34 19.98 -6.34
N VAL A 176 -45.09 19.80 -7.42
CA VAL A 176 -44.79 20.34 -8.74
C VAL A 176 -44.73 21.86 -8.60
N ALA A 177 -43.52 22.41 -8.55
CA ALA A 177 -43.31 23.84 -8.49
C ALA A 177 -43.91 24.47 -9.75
N ARG A 178 -44.96 25.26 -9.58
CA ARG A 178 -45.48 26.11 -10.64
C ARG A 178 -44.40 27.11 -11.04
N PRO A 179 -44.16 27.33 -12.35
CA PRO A 179 -43.22 28.34 -12.80
C PRO A 179 -43.71 29.72 -12.35
N THR A 180 -42.97 30.35 -11.44
CA THR A 180 -43.19 31.73 -11.04
C THR A 180 -42.76 32.63 -12.21
N PRO A 181 -43.62 33.54 -12.70
CA PRO A 181 -43.27 34.45 -13.78
C PRO A 181 -42.26 35.51 -13.30
N ASP A 182 -41.24 35.74 -14.12
CA ASP A 182 -40.41 36.95 -14.23
C ASP A 182 -40.16 37.75 -12.94
N ALA A 183 -39.12 37.34 -12.21
CA ALA A 183 -38.36 38.28 -11.39
C ALA A 183 -37.13 38.73 -12.18
N SER A 184 -37.08 40.05 -12.40
CA SER A 184 -36.01 40.94 -12.85
C SER A 184 -34.57 40.39 -12.89
N PRO A 185 -33.72 40.89 -13.81
CA PRO A 185 -32.32 40.49 -13.97
C PRO A 185 -31.53 40.78 -12.69
N SER A 186 -31.51 39.78 -11.82
CA SER A 186 -30.71 39.74 -10.61
C SER A 186 -29.26 39.60 -11.04
N ASP A 187 -28.47 40.62 -10.68
CA ASP A 187 -27.01 40.65 -10.64
C ASP A 187 -26.36 39.30 -10.96
N ALA A 188 -26.00 39.12 -12.23
CA ALA A 188 -25.20 37.98 -12.65
C ALA A 188 -23.98 37.93 -11.71
N PRO A 189 -23.78 36.83 -10.95
CA PRO A 189 -22.71 36.76 -9.98
C PRO A 189 -21.43 37.07 -10.71
N ALA A 190 -20.79 38.19 -10.33
CA ALA A 190 -19.56 38.68 -10.94
C ALA A 190 -18.66 37.48 -11.15
N ARG A 191 -18.44 37.15 -12.43
CA ARG A 191 -17.64 36.02 -12.87
C ARG A 191 -16.24 36.31 -12.36
N ARG A 192 -15.93 35.82 -11.15
CA ARG A 192 -14.65 36.04 -10.48
C ARG A 192 -13.57 35.70 -11.50
N GLU A 193 -12.84 36.71 -11.92
CA GLU A 193 -11.76 36.54 -12.87
C GLU A 193 -10.83 35.46 -12.32
N PRO A 194 -10.42 34.49 -13.16
CA PRO A 194 -9.49 33.47 -12.73
C PRO A 194 -8.24 34.19 -12.18
N PRO A 195 -7.76 33.82 -10.98
CA PRO A 195 -6.70 34.55 -10.30
C PRO A 195 -5.48 34.71 -11.20
N GLU A 196 -4.86 35.88 -11.06
CA GLU A 196 -3.61 36.28 -11.71
C GLU A 196 -2.56 35.18 -11.63
N ARG A 197 -1.72 35.16 -12.66
CA ARG A 197 -0.61 34.23 -12.90
C ARG A 197 0.29 34.10 -11.67
N SER A 198 -0.03 33.17 -10.78
CA SER A 198 0.80 32.86 -9.62
C SER A 198 1.84 31.81 -10.01
N PHE A 199 3.11 32.18 -9.84
CA PHE A 199 4.21 31.23 -9.86
C PHE A 199 4.47 30.78 -8.42
N SER A 200 4.42 29.48 -8.15
CA SER A 200 4.87 28.94 -6.87
C SER A 200 6.03 27.98 -7.11
N LEU A 201 7.10 28.12 -6.31
CA LEU A 201 8.23 27.20 -6.33
C LEU A 201 8.22 26.34 -5.06
N HIS A 202 8.31 25.04 -5.28
CA HIS A 202 8.40 23.99 -4.28
C HIS A 202 9.83 23.47 -4.30
N VAL A 203 10.55 23.55 -3.17
CA VAL A 203 11.91 23.00 -3.05
C VAL A 203 12.01 22.22 -1.75
N GLY A 204 12.49 20.98 -1.82
CA GLY A 204 12.91 20.23 -0.63
C GLY A 204 11.86 19.31 -0.03
N GLY A 205 10.96 18.76 -0.86
CA GLY A 205 10.02 17.76 -0.38
C GLY A 205 10.66 16.37 -0.27
N LYS A 206 10.40 15.64 0.83
CA LYS A 206 10.66 14.19 0.88
C LYS A 206 9.56 13.49 0.11
N ALA A 207 9.88 12.88 -1.02
CA ALA A 207 8.98 11.98 -1.75
C ALA A 207 9.31 10.53 -1.37
N ILE A 208 8.30 9.70 -1.17
CA ILE A 208 8.43 8.25 -1.00
C ILE A 208 7.49 7.60 -2.01
N ARG A 209 7.98 6.63 -2.79
CA ARG A 209 7.16 5.81 -3.70
C ARG A 209 7.29 4.34 -3.38
N PHE A 210 6.17 3.65 -3.50
CA PHE A 210 6.03 2.20 -3.34
C PHE A 210 5.68 1.61 -4.71
N PHE A 211 6.37 0.56 -5.12
CA PHE A 211 6.08 -0.21 -6.32
C PHE A 211 5.53 -1.61 -5.98
N GLU A 212 4.91 -2.26 -6.95
CA GLU A 212 4.25 -3.57 -6.79
C GLU A 212 5.14 -4.68 -6.24
N LEU A 213 6.44 -4.68 -6.59
CA LEU A 213 7.43 -5.62 -6.05
C LEU A 213 7.95 -5.25 -4.65
N GLY A 214 7.26 -4.37 -3.92
CA GLY A 214 7.64 -3.94 -2.57
C GLY A 214 8.81 -2.95 -2.52
N SER A 215 9.44 -2.65 -3.66
CA SER A 215 10.53 -1.68 -3.72
C SER A 215 10.09 -0.29 -3.27
N GLN A 216 10.92 0.31 -2.42
CA GLN A 216 10.70 1.65 -1.89
C GLN A 216 11.82 2.57 -2.35
N VAL A 217 11.44 3.72 -2.89
CA VAL A 217 12.39 4.80 -3.21
C VAL A 217 11.98 6.06 -2.48
N TRP A 218 12.96 6.82 -2.01
CA TRP A 218 12.78 8.11 -1.38
C TRP A 218 13.66 9.19 -2.02
N GLY A 219 13.31 10.45 -1.87
CA GLY A 219 14.18 11.51 -2.37
C GLY A 219 13.57 12.89 -2.37
N GLY A 220 14.07 13.74 -3.27
CA GLY A 220 13.73 15.14 -3.38
C GLY A 220 12.90 15.43 -4.62
N GLN A 221 11.98 16.37 -4.52
CA GLN A 221 11.35 16.99 -5.68
C GLN A 221 11.39 18.51 -5.62
N ALA A 222 11.46 19.13 -6.80
CA ALA A 222 11.27 20.54 -7.02
C ALA A 222 10.21 20.75 -8.08
N MET A 223 9.32 21.72 -7.90
CA MET A 223 8.19 21.93 -8.80
C MET A 223 7.81 23.40 -8.90
N GLY A 224 7.47 23.82 -10.10
CA GLY A 224 6.87 25.11 -10.41
C GLY A 224 5.41 24.94 -10.84
N GLU A 225 4.56 25.89 -10.48
CA GLU A 225 3.17 25.94 -10.95
C GLU A 225 2.93 27.21 -11.77
N TYR A 226 2.12 27.10 -12.83
CA TYR A 226 1.64 28.22 -13.63
C TYR A 226 0.19 27.98 -14.04
N GLY A 227 -0.74 28.66 -13.36
CA GLY A 227 -2.17 28.43 -13.54
C GLY A 227 -2.53 26.98 -13.19
N ARG A 228 -3.06 26.22 -14.15
CA ARG A 228 -3.42 24.79 -13.98
C ARG A 228 -2.26 23.84 -14.28
N TRP A 229 -1.17 24.32 -14.87
CA TRP A 229 -0.03 23.50 -15.22
C TRP A 229 0.97 23.45 -14.06
N SER A 230 1.60 22.29 -13.89
CA SER A 230 2.74 22.13 -12.98
C SER A 230 3.88 21.44 -13.72
N LEU A 231 5.11 21.91 -13.52
CA LEU A 231 6.32 21.33 -14.07
C LEU A 231 7.29 21.07 -12.92
N GLY A 232 7.84 19.87 -12.82
CA GLY A 232 8.78 19.53 -11.75
C GLY A 232 9.91 18.63 -12.19
N ALA A 233 10.84 18.42 -11.26
CA ALA A 233 11.93 17.48 -11.36
C ALA A 233 12.06 16.74 -10.02
N GLN A 234 12.34 15.44 -10.10
CA GLN A 234 12.49 14.58 -8.93
C GLN A 234 13.75 13.72 -9.05
N LEU A 235 14.42 13.52 -7.92
CA LEU A 235 15.52 12.59 -7.75
C LEU A 235 15.17 11.64 -6.62
N LEU A 236 14.96 10.37 -6.95
CA LEU A 236 14.62 9.31 -6.02
C LEU A 236 15.75 8.29 -5.96
N THR A 237 16.01 7.74 -4.79
CA THR A 237 16.97 6.67 -4.54
C THR A 237 16.32 5.61 -3.67
N GLY A 238 16.70 4.36 -3.80
CA GLY A 238 16.22 3.28 -2.94
C GLY A 238 17.27 2.20 -2.84
N SER A 239 17.12 1.34 -1.85
CA SER A 239 17.93 0.14 -1.73
C SER A 239 17.10 -0.99 -1.15
N GLU A 240 17.31 -2.19 -1.66
CA GLU A 240 16.62 -3.40 -1.25
C GLU A 240 17.67 -4.48 -1.00
N SER A 241 17.67 -5.02 0.22
CA SER A 241 18.58 -6.10 0.60
C SER A 241 17.91 -7.45 0.36
N THR A 242 18.60 -8.32 -0.37
CA THR A 242 18.17 -9.69 -0.66
C THR A 242 19.16 -10.67 -0.03
N SER A 243 18.82 -11.96 0.01
CA SER A 243 19.75 -13.03 0.41
C SER A 243 21.00 -13.12 -0.48
N HIS A 244 20.95 -12.57 -1.70
CA HIS A 244 22.02 -12.65 -2.70
C HIS A 244 22.84 -11.36 -2.83
N GLY A 245 22.45 -10.29 -2.13
CA GLY A 245 23.12 -8.99 -2.21
C GLY A 245 22.19 -7.79 -2.05
N ASP A 246 22.76 -6.60 -2.18
CA ASP A 246 22.03 -5.34 -2.09
C ASP A 246 21.76 -4.79 -3.49
N VAL A 247 20.50 -4.44 -3.78
CA VAL A 247 20.07 -3.77 -5.01
C VAL A 247 19.87 -2.30 -4.70
N SER A 248 20.48 -1.42 -5.47
CA SER A 248 20.28 0.03 -5.40
C SER A 248 19.47 0.51 -6.60
N LEU A 249 18.49 1.37 -6.35
CA LEU A 249 17.62 1.97 -7.34
C LEU A 249 17.82 3.48 -7.34
N ARG A 250 17.86 4.11 -8.51
CA ARG A 250 17.88 5.57 -8.65
C ARG A 250 16.98 5.99 -9.81
N VAL A 251 16.20 7.04 -9.62
CA VAL A 251 15.35 7.65 -10.67
C VAL A 251 15.60 9.14 -10.69
N LEU A 252 15.88 9.66 -11.89
CA LEU A 252 15.83 11.09 -12.19
C LEU A 252 14.73 11.30 -13.21
N ALA A 253 13.70 12.09 -12.88
CA ALA A 253 12.58 12.34 -13.79
C ALA A 253 12.11 13.78 -13.75
N GLY A 254 11.62 14.28 -14.89
CA GLY A 254 10.80 15.46 -14.98
C GLY A 254 9.32 15.09 -14.88
N THR A 255 8.50 15.95 -14.29
CA THR A 255 7.06 15.76 -14.13
C THR A 255 6.30 16.90 -14.79
N LEU A 256 5.22 16.58 -15.49
CA LEU A 256 4.27 17.54 -16.05
C LEU A 256 2.87 17.16 -15.56
N GLY A 257 2.19 18.10 -14.92
CA GLY A 257 0.85 17.91 -14.36
C GLY A 257 -0.14 18.94 -14.87
N PHE A 258 -1.42 18.55 -14.88
CA PHE A 258 -2.53 19.45 -15.21
C PHE A 258 -3.63 19.32 -14.15
N SER A 259 -3.94 20.40 -13.45
CA SER A 259 -4.95 20.43 -12.39
C SER A 259 -6.37 20.55 -12.97
N VAL A 260 -7.16 19.49 -12.84
CA VAL A 260 -8.58 19.46 -13.24
C VAL A 260 -9.46 20.06 -12.15
N LEU A 261 -9.13 19.79 -10.89
CA LEU A 261 -9.79 20.38 -9.73
C LEU A 261 -8.85 21.37 -9.06
N ALA A 262 -9.36 22.55 -8.71
CA ALA A 262 -8.68 23.54 -7.89
C ALA A 262 -9.69 24.18 -6.95
N LEU A 263 -9.55 23.91 -5.66
CA LEU A 263 -10.29 24.55 -4.58
C LEU A 263 -9.31 25.44 -3.82
N SER A 264 -9.64 26.70 -3.62
CA SER A 264 -8.76 27.66 -2.95
C SER A 264 -9.55 28.52 -1.97
N SER A 265 -8.94 28.77 -0.81
CA SER A 265 -9.32 29.76 0.20
C SER A 265 -8.07 30.57 0.59
N GLU A 266 -8.23 31.57 1.46
CA GLU A 266 -7.12 32.44 1.89
C GLU A 266 -5.94 31.68 2.54
N ARG A 267 -6.18 30.50 3.13
CA ARG A 267 -5.16 29.73 3.87
C ARG A 267 -5.02 28.29 3.40
N PHE A 268 -5.76 27.89 2.39
CA PHE A 268 -5.76 26.51 1.94
C PHE A 268 -6.01 26.39 0.43
N GLU A 269 -5.26 25.52 -0.22
CA GLU A 269 -5.43 25.18 -1.63
C GLU A 269 -5.35 23.68 -1.82
N LEU A 270 -6.35 23.13 -2.51
CA LEU A 270 -6.42 21.74 -2.92
C LEU A 270 -6.46 21.66 -4.44
N ARG A 271 -5.51 20.94 -5.02
CA ARG A 271 -5.46 20.64 -6.45
C ARG A 271 -5.52 19.15 -6.68
N SER A 272 -6.16 18.75 -7.77
CA SER A 272 -6.13 17.35 -8.22
C SER A 272 -6.12 17.28 -9.73
N GLY A 273 -5.37 16.34 -10.27
CA GLY A 273 -5.34 16.09 -11.71
C GLY A 273 -4.25 15.13 -12.16
N PRO A 274 -4.29 14.75 -13.45
CA PRO A 274 -3.32 13.84 -14.02
C PRO A 274 -1.93 14.47 -14.10
N SER A 275 -0.92 13.64 -13.99
CA SER A 275 0.48 13.98 -14.23
C SER A 275 1.20 12.85 -14.96
N VAL A 276 2.22 13.24 -15.72
CA VAL A 276 3.14 12.32 -16.39
C VAL A 276 4.55 12.59 -15.90
N ALA A 277 5.31 11.53 -15.66
CA ALA A 277 6.73 11.59 -15.34
C ALA A 277 7.53 10.95 -16.46
N VAL A 278 8.59 11.63 -16.92
CA VAL A 278 9.52 11.10 -17.92
C VAL A 278 10.93 11.28 -17.40
N GLY A 279 11.73 10.23 -17.47
CA GLY A 279 13.05 10.25 -16.89
C GLY A 279 13.90 9.05 -17.22
N HIS A 280 14.85 8.80 -16.34
CA HIS A 280 15.82 7.72 -16.47
C HIS A 280 15.99 7.02 -15.11
N GLY A 281 15.81 5.71 -15.12
CA GLY A 281 16.09 4.83 -13.99
C GLY A 281 17.48 4.23 -14.11
N ARG A 282 18.14 4.01 -12.98
CA ARG A 282 19.36 3.21 -12.86
C ARG A 282 19.19 2.18 -11.75
N VAL A 283 19.69 0.99 -11.99
CA VAL A 283 19.82 -0.08 -11.00
C VAL A 283 21.27 -0.50 -10.89
N GLY A 284 21.74 -0.82 -9.69
CA GLY A 284 23.05 -1.40 -9.46
C GLY A 284 23.01 -2.40 -8.31
N GLY A 285 23.60 -3.58 -8.50
CA GLY A 285 23.65 -4.62 -7.48
C GLY A 285 25.06 -4.83 -6.91
N THR A 286 25.15 -4.93 -5.58
CA THR A 286 26.35 -5.38 -4.87
C THR A 286 26.12 -6.83 -4.39
N PRO A 287 26.68 -7.83 -5.07
CA PRO A 287 26.42 -9.23 -4.75
C PRO A 287 27.04 -9.61 -3.40
N ARG A 288 26.39 -10.53 -2.68
CA ARG A 288 26.92 -11.16 -1.46
C ARG A 288 27.03 -12.66 -1.68
N GLY A 289 28.24 -13.16 -1.90
CA GLY A 289 28.52 -14.58 -2.05
C GLY A 289 29.51 -14.89 -3.19
N VAL A 290 30.15 -16.06 -3.10
CA VAL A 290 31.06 -16.53 -4.15
C VAL A 290 30.22 -17.02 -5.34
N GLY A 291 30.51 -16.53 -6.54
CA GLY A 291 29.84 -16.96 -7.78
C GLY A 291 28.64 -16.11 -8.21
N ILE A 292 28.16 -15.19 -7.37
CA ILE A 292 27.10 -14.24 -7.74
C ILE A 292 27.74 -13.03 -8.44
N LYS A 293 27.26 -12.70 -9.63
CA LYS A 293 27.74 -11.54 -10.39
C LYS A 293 26.78 -10.36 -10.19
N GLY A 294 27.32 -9.24 -9.75
CA GLY A 294 26.59 -7.96 -9.74
C GLY A 294 26.43 -7.42 -11.15
N GLY A 295 25.29 -6.79 -11.40
CA GLY A 295 25.00 -6.07 -12.63
C GLY A 295 24.61 -4.62 -12.34
N ALA A 296 24.74 -3.77 -13.36
CA ALA A 296 24.15 -2.44 -13.37
C ALA A 296 23.37 -2.25 -14.67
N GLY A 297 22.25 -1.56 -14.57
CA GLY A 297 21.33 -1.33 -15.68
C GLY A 297 20.78 0.08 -15.66
N ALA A 298 20.36 0.55 -16.82
CA ALA A 298 19.84 1.88 -17.02
C ALA A 298 18.74 1.82 -18.09
N ALA A 299 17.58 2.42 -17.85
CA ALA A 299 16.48 2.44 -18.82
C ALA A 299 15.65 3.73 -18.70
N PRO A 300 14.91 4.10 -19.76
CA PRO A 300 13.89 5.14 -19.64
C PRO A 300 12.89 4.80 -18.53
N TYR A 301 12.41 5.86 -17.87
CA TYR A 301 11.33 5.81 -16.88
C TYR A 301 10.15 6.62 -17.42
N LEU A 302 8.96 6.02 -17.40
CA LEU A 302 7.72 6.68 -17.78
C LEU A 302 6.67 6.38 -16.70
N GLY A 303 6.02 7.40 -16.17
CA GLY A 303 4.94 7.28 -15.19
C GLY A 303 3.71 8.04 -15.63
N ALA A 304 2.53 7.46 -15.45
CA ALA A 304 1.24 8.12 -15.60
C ALA A 304 0.50 8.02 -14.25
N MET A 305 0.15 9.17 -13.67
CA MET A 305 -0.32 9.26 -12.29
C MET A 305 -1.51 10.21 -12.17
N LEU A 306 -2.31 10.00 -11.14
CA LEU A 306 -3.25 10.98 -10.62
C LEU A 306 -2.66 11.55 -9.33
N SER A 307 -2.64 12.87 -9.21
CA SER A 307 -2.09 13.58 -8.05
C SER A 307 -3.19 14.33 -7.31
N VAL A 308 -3.09 14.37 -5.99
CA VAL A 308 -3.87 15.25 -5.09
C VAL A 308 -2.88 16.01 -4.23
N ARG A 309 -2.88 17.33 -4.35
CA ARG A 309 -1.97 18.24 -3.65
C ARG A 309 -2.75 19.18 -2.76
N ALA A 310 -2.38 19.23 -1.50
CA ALA A 310 -2.92 20.12 -0.50
C ALA A 310 -1.83 21.08 0.00
N ARG A 311 -2.15 22.37 0.04
CA ARG A 311 -1.25 23.45 0.45
C ARG A 311 -1.90 24.25 1.57
N TRP A 312 -1.16 24.48 2.65
CA TRP A 312 -1.61 25.24 3.82
C TRP A 312 -0.65 26.38 4.13
N TRP A 313 -1.12 27.62 4.03
CA TRP A 313 -0.32 28.80 4.34
C TRP A 313 -0.31 29.06 5.84
N PHE A 314 0.89 29.07 6.42
CA PHE A 314 1.10 29.46 7.82
C PHE A 314 1.71 30.85 7.95
N SER A 315 2.10 31.47 6.83
CA SER A 315 2.43 32.89 6.72
C SER A 315 2.11 33.41 5.31
N THR A 316 2.31 34.71 5.08
CA THR A 316 2.17 35.31 3.74
C THR A 316 3.21 34.81 2.74
N ALA A 317 4.36 34.32 3.21
CA ALA A 317 5.47 33.88 2.37
C ALA A 317 5.64 32.36 2.31
N TRP A 318 5.09 31.62 3.28
CA TRP A 318 5.37 30.20 3.46
C TRP A 318 4.12 29.35 3.60
N ALA A 319 4.13 28.23 2.90
CA ALA A 319 3.10 27.19 2.99
C ALA A 319 3.73 25.80 3.14
N CYS A 320 3.01 24.92 3.82
CA CYS A 320 3.27 23.49 3.85
C CYS A 320 2.52 22.84 2.69
N THR A 321 3.17 21.94 1.95
CA THR A 321 2.55 21.20 0.85
C THR A 321 2.63 19.71 1.14
N VAL A 322 1.50 19.01 1.00
CA VAL A 322 1.41 17.55 1.02
C VAL A 322 0.81 17.11 -0.31
N GLU A 323 1.42 16.13 -0.95
CA GLU A 323 0.93 15.58 -2.21
C GLU A 323 0.93 14.06 -2.15
N ALA A 324 -0.21 13.49 -2.53
CA ALA A 324 -0.38 12.05 -2.72
C ALA A 324 -0.55 11.78 -4.22
N GLU A 325 0.08 10.72 -4.69
CA GLU A 325 -0.01 10.27 -6.08
C GLU A 325 -0.28 8.77 -6.15
N ALA A 326 -1.03 8.36 -7.17
CA ALA A 326 -1.24 6.95 -7.49
C ALA A 326 -1.26 6.77 -9.00
N GLY A 327 -0.68 5.69 -9.50
CA GLY A 327 -0.60 5.49 -10.94
C GLY A 327 0.16 4.24 -11.34
N HIS A 328 0.65 4.25 -12.57
CA HIS A 328 1.41 3.16 -13.15
C HIS A 328 2.70 3.71 -13.76
N ALA A 329 3.81 3.00 -13.58
CA ALA A 329 5.08 3.30 -14.23
C ALA A 329 5.58 2.13 -15.08
N SER A 330 6.31 2.46 -16.13
CA SER A 330 7.17 1.54 -16.85
C SER A 330 8.62 1.98 -16.68
N GLY A 331 9.51 1.01 -16.50
CA GLY A 331 10.89 1.28 -16.12
C GLY A 331 11.71 0.00 -15.99
N LEU A 332 12.74 0.07 -15.16
CA LEU A 332 13.64 -1.05 -14.89
C LEU A 332 13.01 -2.07 -13.95
N ILE A 333 13.30 -3.34 -14.23
CA ILE A 333 13.09 -4.45 -13.30
C ILE A 333 14.48 -5.04 -13.02
N ALA A 334 14.84 -5.10 -11.75
CA ALA A 334 16.04 -5.75 -11.26
C ALA A 334 15.76 -7.24 -11.10
N THR A 335 16.66 -8.08 -11.61
CA THR A 335 16.56 -9.53 -11.44
C THR A 335 17.79 -10.08 -10.73
N VAL A 336 17.57 -11.14 -9.94
CA VAL A 336 18.60 -11.97 -9.31
C VAL A 336 18.31 -13.40 -9.73
N ASP A 337 19.25 -14.05 -10.40
CA ASP A 337 19.11 -15.41 -10.95
C ASP A 337 17.82 -15.60 -11.78
N GLY A 338 17.47 -14.57 -12.56
CA GLY A 338 16.28 -14.58 -13.43
C GLY A 338 14.95 -14.30 -12.71
N ARG A 339 14.95 -14.10 -11.39
CA ARG A 339 13.76 -13.70 -10.62
C ARG A 339 13.73 -12.20 -10.41
N GLU A 340 12.57 -11.59 -10.57
CA GLU A 340 12.37 -10.18 -10.27
C GLU A 340 12.47 -9.93 -8.76
N THR A 341 13.33 -9.01 -8.36
CA THR A 341 13.56 -8.69 -6.94
C THR A 341 13.25 -7.26 -6.59
N ALA A 342 13.38 -6.33 -7.54
CA ALA A 342 13.05 -4.94 -7.33
C ALA A 342 12.59 -4.31 -8.64
N ALA A 343 11.69 -3.32 -8.59
CA ALA A 343 11.24 -2.63 -9.80
C ALA A 343 11.02 -1.13 -9.62
N LEU A 344 11.24 -0.42 -10.72
CA LEU A 344 10.83 0.96 -10.96
C LEU A 344 9.64 1.00 -11.95
N ALA A 345 8.85 -0.08 -11.98
CA ALA A 345 7.74 -0.35 -12.89
C ALA A 345 6.57 -0.99 -12.14
N GLY A 346 5.39 -0.99 -12.77
CA GLY A 346 4.14 -1.50 -12.21
C GLY A 346 3.29 -0.41 -11.55
N TRP A 347 2.32 -0.83 -10.76
CA TRP A 347 1.52 0.08 -9.95
C TRP A 347 2.36 0.79 -8.90
N LEU A 348 2.11 2.09 -8.73
CA LEU A 348 2.78 2.90 -7.73
C LEU A 348 1.82 3.75 -6.92
N GLY A 349 2.21 3.97 -5.67
CA GLY A 349 1.66 4.98 -4.78
C GLY A 349 2.80 5.84 -4.24
N GLY A 350 2.55 7.14 -4.09
CA GLY A 350 3.54 8.08 -3.59
C GLY A 350 2.96 9.09 -2.61
N LEU A 351 3.79 9.50 -1.67
CA LEU A 351 3.52 10.59 -0.75
C LEU A 351 4.71 11.53 -0.75
N SER A 352 4.45 12.83 -0.82
CA SER A 352 5.46 13.85 -0.63
C SER A 352 5.00 14.94 0.32
N ILE A 353 5.94 15.45 1.12
CA ILE A 353 5.73 16.56 2.06
C ILE A 353 6.85 17.55 1.84
N GLY A 354 6.51 18.82 1.67
CA GLY A 354 7.48 19.89 1.42
C GLY A 354 6.99 21.26 1.86
N VAL A 355 7.80 22.27 1.57
CA VAL A 355 7.47 23.68 1.79
C VAL A 355 7.45 24.43 0.47
N SER A 356 6.57 25.42 0.39
CA SER A 356 6.40 26.26 -0.78
C SER A 356 6.50 27.72 -0.41
N LEU A 357 7.15 28.51 -1.26
CA LEU A 357 7.14 29.95 -1.16
C LEU A 357 5.93 30.49 -1.89
N ALA A 358 5.23 31.44 -1.26
CA ALA A 358 4.24 32.24 -1.96
C ALA A 358 4.94 33.12 -3.02
N PRO A 359 4.27 33.42 -4.14
CA PRO A 359 4.78 34.37 -5.14
C PRO A 359 5.14 35.73 -4.55
#